data_AF-A0A9N9KIY1-F1
#
_entry.id   AF-A0A9N9KIY1-F1
#
_cell.length_a   1.000
_cell.length_b   1.000
_cell.length_c   1.000
_cell.angle_alpha   90.00
_cell.angle_beta   90.00
_cell.angle_gamma   90.00
#
_symmetry.space_group_name_H-M   'P 1'
#
loop_
_entity.id
_entity.type
_entity.pdbx_description
1 polymer ?
#
loop_
_entity_poly.entity_id
_entity_poly.type
_entity_poly.pdbx_seq_one_letter_code
_entity_poly.pdbx_strand_id
1 'polypeptide(L)'
;KKKLTSENQQSQQSRQTTITEIIRSNTPHKGNRRKELNQAVVEWILLNNEPLSASRKKGFHRMMAKVDPKLRPPSDRVVKNEISLSYLKNITILQQEIGLSCETATITTDLWTSRNNQGYIGVTCYW
;
A
#
# COMPACT_ATOMS: atom_id res chain seq x y z
N LYS A 1 -65.10 18.88 -4.01
CA LYS A 1 -64.84 17.45 -3.69
C LYS A 1 -63.95 16.86 -4.77
N LYS A 2 -62.79 16.32 -4.34
CA LYS A 2 -61.92 15.27 -4.94
C LYS A 2 -61.30 15.45 -6.35
N LYS A 3 -59.95 15.41 -6.32
CA LYS A 3 -58.94 15.14 -7.35
C LYS A 3 -59.25 13.93 -8.24
N LEU A 4 -58.68 13.91 -9.45
CA LEU A 4 -58.00 12.73 -10.03
C LEU A 4 -56.91 13.24 -11.03
N THR A 5 -55.73 13.61 -10.52
CA THR A 5 -54.44 12.91 -10.76
C THR A 5 -54.04 12.78 -12.23
N SER A 6 -53.29 13.78 -12.68
CA SER A 6 -52.35 13.70 -13.79
C SER A 6 -51.21 12.73 -13.43
N GLU A 7 -51.22 11.55 -14.04
CA GLU A 7 -50.09 10.63 -14.04
C GLU A 7 -48.97 11.23 -14.91
N ASN A 8 -48.08 11.99 -14.29
CA ASN A 8 -46.86 12.43 -14.91
C ASN A 8 -45.80 11.34 -14.70
N GLN A 9 -45.92 10.23 -15.43
CA GLN A 9 -44.85 9.25 -15.55
C GLN A 9 -43.74 9.83 -16.43
N GLN A 10 -42.86 10.65 -15.83
CA GLN A 10 -41.58 10.98 -16.44
C GLN A 10 -40.75 9.69 -16.50
N SER A 11 -40.73 9.08 -17.68
CA SER A 11 -39.78 8.03 -18.03
C SER A 11 -38.36 8.52 -17.74
N GLN A 12 -37.71 7.97 -16.72
CA GLN A 12 -36.26 8.13 -16.51
C GLN A 12 -35.54 7.43 -17.67
N GLN A 13 -35.35 8.13 -18.79
CA GLN A 13 -34.43 7.69 -19.83
C GLN A 13 -33.03 7.63 -19.22
N SER A 14 -32.47 6.42 -19.10
CA SER A 14 -31.08 6.24 -18.70
C SER A 14 -30.19 6.92 -19.74
N ARG A 15 -29.66 8.10 -19.41
CA ARG A 15 -28.71 8.80 -20.27
C ARG A 15 -27.47 7.92 -20.42
N GLN A 16 -27.19 7.48 -21.65
CA GLN A 16 -25.95 6.76 -21.94
C GLN A 16 -24.77 7.67 -21.65
N THR A 17 -23.84 7.19 -20.81
CA THR A 17 -22.65 7.93 -20.41
C THR A 17 -21.72 8.13 -21.60
N THR A 18 -21.13 9.31 -21.72
CA THR A 18 -20.19 9.59 -22.81
C THR A 18 -18.88 8.83 -22.61
N ILE A 19 -18.19 8.48 -23.71
CA ILE A 19 -16.88 7.80 -23.65
C ILE A 19 -15.89 8.59 -22.78
N THR A 20 -15.91 9.92 -22.89
CA THR A 20 -15.06 10.83 -22.11
C THR A 20 -15.35 10.77 -20.61
N GLU A 21 -16.62 10.68 -20.20
CA GLU A 21 -16.98 10.48 -18.79
C GLU A 21 -16.53 9.12 -18.26
N ILE A 22 -16.70 8.05 -19.03
CA ILE A 22 -16.24 6.71 -18.65
C ILE A 22 -14.73 6.73 -18.42
N ILE A 23 -13.96 7.29 -19.36
CA ILE A 23 -12.50 7.40 -19.25
C ILE A 23 -12.11 8.21 -18.01
N ARG A 24 -12.75 9.37 -17.77
CA ARG A 24 -12.47 10.22 -16.60
C ARG A 24 -12.77 9.51 -15.27
N SER A 25 -13.85 8.73 -15.21
CA SER A 25 -14.23 7.98 -14.01
C SER A 25 -13.25 6.85 -13.69
N ASN A 26 -12.63 6.25 -14.71
CA ASN A 26 -11.73 5.10 -14.56
C ASN A 26 -10.23 5.47 -14.62
N THR A 27 -9.89 6.75 -14.77
CA THR A 27 -8.50 7.21 -14.80
C THR A 27 -7.91 7.15 -13.39
N PRO A 28 -6.79 6.43 -13.18
CA PRO A 28 -6.11 6.39 -11.87
C PRO A 28 -5.62 7.77 -11.43
N HIS A 29 -5.48 7.95 -10.12
CA HIS A 29 -4.81 9.13 -9.57
C HIS A 29 -3.40 9.31 -10.15
N LYS A 30 -2.99 10.57 -10.35
CA LYS A 30 -1.67 10.95 -10.89
C LYS A 30 -0.91 11.85 -9.90
N GLY A 31 0.38 12.04 -10.14
CA GLY A 31 1.21 12.98 -9.38
C GLY A 31 1.30 12.63 -7.89
N ASN A 32 1.18 13.63 -7.03
CA ASN A 32 1.37 13.50 -5.58
C ASN A 32 0.35 12.56 -4.95
N ARG A 33 -0.92 12.65 -5.35
CA ARG A 33 -1.97 11.78 -4.80
C ARG A 33 -1.68 10.30 -5.04
N ARG A 34 -1.09 9.97 -6.19
CA ARG A 34 -0.68 8.60 -6.50
C ARG A 34 0.41 8.09 -5.55
N LYS A 35 1.38 8.96 -5.25
CA LYS A 35 2.50 8.64 -4.34
C LYS A 35 2.02 8.46 -2.92
N GLU A 36 1.18 9.38 -2.42
CA GLU A 36 0.56 9.28 -1.08
C GLU A 36 -0.16 7.95 -0.89
N LEU A 37 -1.00 7.56 -1.85
CA LEU A 37 -1.74 6.30 -1.79
C LEU A 37 -0.81 5.08 -1.82
N ASN A 38 0.24 5.12 -2.63
CA ASN A 38 1.22 4.03 -2.65
C ASN A 38 1.95 3.93 -1.30
N GLN A 39 2.36 5.06 -0.73
CA GLN A 39 3.06 5.11 0.55
C GLN A 39 2.18 4.58 1.68
N ALA A 40 0.90 4.95 1.71
CA ALA A 40 -0.06 4.42 2.68
C ALA A 40 -0.21 2.89 2.60
N VAL A 41 -0.19 2.32 1.38
CA VAL A 41 -0.24 0.86 1.21
C VAL A 41 1.07 0.20 1.68
N VAL A 42 2.23 0.80 1.38
CA VAL A 42 3.53 0.30 1.85
C VAL A 42 3.60 0.34 3.38
N GLU A 43 3.17 1.44 3.99
CA GLU A 43 3.10 1.60 5.44
C GLU A 43 2.19 0.56 6.08
N TRP A 44 0.99 0.34 5.53
CA TRP A 44 0.10 -0.73 5.99
C TRP A 44 0.76 -2.11 5.94
N ILE A 45 1.48 -2.42 4.86
CA ILE A 45 2.21 -3.68 4.71
C ILE A 45 3.25 -3.83 5.82
N LEU A 46 4.04 -2.78 6.07
CA LEU A 46 5.13 -2.80 7.05
C LEU A 46 4.61 -2.88 8.50
N LEU A 47 3.62 -2.04 8.85
CA LEU A 47 3.08 -1.98 10.21
C LEU A 47 2.39 -3.29 10.64
N ASN A 48 1.81 -4.02 9.68
CA ASN A 48 1.08 -5.26 9.95
C ASN A 48 1.88 -6.52 9.60
N ASN A 49 3.15 -6.39 9.19
CA ASN A 49 3.98 -7.50 8.72
C ASN A 49 3.30 -8.35 7.63
N GLU A 50 2.55 -7.71 6.75
CA GLU A 50 1.83 -8.40 5.68
C GLU A 50 2.81 -8.86 4.60
N PRO A 51 2.52 -9.97 3.89
CA PRO A 51 3.29 -10.35 2.71
C PRO A 51 3.24 -9.21 1.67
N LEU A 52 4.34 -8.99 0.95
CA LEU A 52 4.38 -7.97 -0.13
C LEU A 52 3.29 -8.17 -1.19
N SER A 53 2.83 -9.42 -1.35
CA SER A 53 1.75 -9.79 -2.26
C SER A 53 0.35 -9.42 -1.75
N ALA A 54 0.20 -8.96 -0.51
CA ALA A 54 -1.07 -8.64 0.11
C ALA A 54 -1.85 -7.58 -0.67
N SER A 55 -1.15 -6.54 -1.17
CA SER A 55 -1.75 -5.49 -2.01
C SER A 55 -2.34 -6.02 -3.32
N ARG A 56 -1.89 -7.19 -3.81
CA ARG A 56 -2.41 -7.83 -5.02
C ARG A 56 -3.64 -8.70 -4.78
N LYS A 57 -3.91 -9.09 -3.53
CA LYS A 57 -5.01 -10.02 -3.24
C LYS A 57 -6.33 -9.42 -3.71
N LYS A 58 -7.20 -10.25 -4.31
CA LYS A 58 -8.50 -9.80 -4.86
C LYS A 58 -9.39 -9.17 -3.79
N GLY A 59 -9.32 -9.66 -2.55
CA GLY A 59 -10.04 -9.09 -1.41
C GLY A 59 -9.64 -7.65 -1.13
N PHE A 60 -8.34 -7.38 -1.05
CA PHE A 60 -7.79 -6.03 -0.86
C PHE A 60 -8.26 -5.09 -1.98
N HIS A 61 -8.13 -5.50 -3.24
CA HIS A 61 -8.60 -4.71 -4.38
C HIS A 61 -10.09 -4.36 -4.30
N ARG A 62 -10.95 -5.34 -3.97
CA ARG A 62 -12.39 -5.11 -3.84
C ARG A 62 -12.71 -4.14 -2.72
N MET A 63 -12.05 -4.27 -1.57
CA MET A 63 -12.22 -3.37 -0.44
C MET A 63 -11.77 -1.96 -0.80
N MET A 64 -10.55 -1.79 -1.33
CA MET A 64 -10.01 -0.48 -1.66
C MET A 64 -10.76 0.20 -2.81
N ALA A 65 -11.34 -0.55 -3.75
CA ALA A 65 -12.19 0.01 -4.79
C ALA A 65 -13.50 0.62 -4.25
N LYS A 66 -13.97 0.19 -3.06
CA LYS A 66 -15.10 0.82 -2.37
C LYS A 66 -14.71 2.12 -1.67
N VAL A 67 -13.48 2.20 -1.18
CA VAL A 67 -12.92 3.40 -0.54
C VAL A 67 -12.57 4.45 -1.60
N ASP A 68 -11.85 4.05 -2.64
CA ASP A 68 -11.42 4.91 -3.75
C ASP A 68 -11.36 4.09 -5.06
N PRO A 69 -12.35 4.24 -5.96
CA PRO A 69 -12.39 3.52 -7.24
C PRO A 69 -11.20 3.81 -8.17
N LYS A 70 -10.52 4.94 -7.98
CA LYS A 70 -9.36 5.37 -8.77
C LYS A 70 -8.04 4.91 -8.17
N LEU A 71 -8.07 4.30 -6.98
CA LEU A 71 -6.89 3.67 -6.40
C LEU A 71 -6.50 2.44 -7.22
N ARG A 72 -5.20 2.33 -7.47
CA ARG A 72 -4.58 1.13 -8.04
C ARG A 72 -3.51 0.66 -7.06
N PRO A 73 -3.62 -0.48 -6.39
CA PRO A 73 -2.59 -0.87 -5.42
C PRO A 73 -1.20 -0.91 -6.07
N PRO A 74 -0.12 -0.52 -5.35
CA PRO A 74 1.22 -0.63 -5.87
C PRO A 74 1.56 -2.09 -6.16
N SER A 75 2.33 -2.33 -7.21
CA SER A 75 2.87 -3.66 -7.49
C SER A 75 3.96 -4.01 -6.48
N ASP A 76 4.25 -5.30 -6.30
CA ASP A 76 5.34 -5.75 -5.42
C ASP A 76 6.68 -5.12 -5.78
N ARG A 77 6.92 -4.81 -7.06
CA ARG A 77 8.14 -4.11 -7.50
C ARG A 77 8.20 -2.70 -6.91
N VAL A 78 7.08 -1.98 -6.92
CA VAL A 78 6.98 -0.65 -6.32
C VAL A 78 7.16 -0.75 -4.81
N VAL A 79 6.46 -1.67 -4.15
CA VAL A 79 6.59 -1.88 -2.71
C VAL A 79 8.04 -2.21 -2.31
N LYS A 80 8.69 -3.14 -3.02
CA LYS A 80 10.11 -3.48 -2.78
C LYS A 80 11.03 -2.28 -2.97
N ASN A 81 10.80 -1.47 -4.01
CA ASN A 81 11.61 -0.29 -4.26
C ASN A 81 11.46 0.75 -3.13
N GLU A 82 10.24 1.02 -2.69
CA GLU A 82 9.98 1.93 -1.57
C GLU A 82 10.63 1.43 -0.27
N ILE A 83 10.52 0.14 0.03
CA ILE A 83 11.18 -0.47 1.20
C ILE A 83 12.70 -0.33 1.10
N SER A 84 13.28 -0.56 -0.08
CA SER A 84 14.73 -0.46 -0.30
C SER A 84 15.22 0.98 -0.11
N LEU A 85 14.50 1.96 -0.65
CA LEU A 85 14.82 3.38 -0.47
C LEU A 85 14.71 3.80 0.99
N SER A 86 13.66 3.33 1.68
CA SER A 86 13.49 3.59 3.11
C SER A 86 14.61 2.97 3.94
N TYR A 87 15.03 1.74 3.62
CA TYR A 87 16.14 1.07 4.27
C TYR A 87 17.45 1.86 4.12
N LEU A 88 17.80 2.29 2.90
CA LEU A 88 19.02 3.07 2.65
C LEU A 88 19.03 4.37 3.45
N LYS A 89 17.90 5.09 3.49
CA LYS A 89 17.75 6.30 4.30
C LYS A 89 17.93 6.00 5.78
N ASN A 90 17.27 4.95 6.27
CA ASN A 90 17.28 4.58 7.68
C ASN A 90 18.65 4.06 8.14
N ILE A 91 19.44 3.44 7.26
CA ILE A 91 20.82 3.08 7.56
C ILE A 91 21.66 4.31 7.89
N THR A 92 21.56 5.37 7.08
CA THR A 92 22.34 6.59 7.32
C THR A 92 21.98 7.22 8.65
N ILE A 93 20.68 7.28 8.96
CA ILE A 93 20.18 7.79 10.24
C ILE A 93 20.69 6.91 11.38
N LEU A 94 20.53 5.59 11.28
CA LEU A 94 20.97 4.64 12.29
C LEU A 94 22.47 4.73 12.57
N GLN A 95 23.30 4.87 11.53
CA GLN A 95 24.75 5.04 11.68
C GLN A 95 25.10 6.34 12.42
N GLN A 96 24.38 7.43 12.14
CA GLN A 96 24.55 8.69 12.86
C GLN A 96 24.16 8.55 14.33
N GLU A 97 23.00 7.94 14.61
CA GLU A 97 22.52 7.70 15.97
C GLU A 97 23.51 6.84 16.76
N ILE A 98 23.98 5.73 16.19
CA ILE A 98 25.00 4.87 16.79
C ILE A 98 26.28 5.66 17.04
N GLY A 99 26.77 6.42 16.05
CA GLY A 99 28.01 7.20 16.20
C GLY A 99 27.94 8.28 17.28
N LEU A 100 26.73 8.78 17.59
CA LEU A 100 26.50 9.79 18.62
C LEU A 100 26.24 9.19 20.00
N SER A 101 25.60 8.03 20.09
CA SER A 101 25.06 7.48 21.34
C SER A 101 25.76 6.22 21.86
N CYS A 102 26.47 5.48 21.00
CA CYS A 102 27.06 4.19 21.36
C CYS A 102 28.39 4.36 22.10
N GLU A 103 28.39 4.15 23.42
CA GLU A 103 29.62 4.00 24.21
C GLU A 103 30.11 2.56 24.23
N THR A 104 29.18 1.61 24.31
CA THR A 104 29.45 0.16 24.32
C THR A 104 28.37 -0.55 23.51
N ALA A 105 28.72 -1.68 22.89
CA ALA A 105 27.77 -2.48 22.13
C ALA A 105 27.91 -3.95 22.49
N THR A 106 26.77 -4.65 22.54
CA THR A 106 26.69 -6.11 22.66
C THR A 106 26.11 -6.68 21.38
N ILE A 107 26.81 -7.65 20.79
CA ILE A 107 26.37 -8.34 19.58
C ILE A 107 26.02 -9.78 19.94
N THR A 108 24.82 -10.19 19.57
CA THR A 108 24.36 -11.57 19.68
C THR A 108 24.25 -12.17 18.28
N THR A 109 24.62 -13.45 18.17
CA THR A 109 24.52 -14.19 16.92
C THR A 109 23.71 -15.46 17.13
N ASP A 110 22.59 -15.58 16.44
CA ASP A 110 21.76 -16.78 16.43
C ASP A 110 22.06 -17.58 15.17
N LEU A 111 22.45 -18.85 15.32
CA LEU A 111 22.75 -19.73 14.19
C LEU A 111 21.70 -20.85 14.11
N TRP A 112 21.18 -21.09 12.92
CA TRP A 112 20.25 -22.20 12.67
C TRP A 112 20.42 -22.78 11.28
N THR A 113 20.04 -24.05 11.11
CA THR A 113 19.93 -24.69 9.79
C THR A 113 18.47 -24.93 9.48
N SER A 114 18.00 -24.48 8.31
CA SER A 114 16.62 -24.73 7.88
C SER A 114 16.41 -26.18 7.45
N ARG A 115 15.13 -26.55 7.30
CA ARG A 115 14.74 -27.87 6.78
C ARG A 115 15.20 -28.13 5.34
N ASN A 116 15.61 -27.08 4.62
CA ASN A 116 16.18 -27.18 3.27
C ASN A 116 17.71 -27.30 3.29
N ASN A 117 18.31 -27.67 4.43
CA ASN A 117 19.75 -27.78 4.65
C ASN A 117 20.51 -26.46 4.35
N GLN A 118 19.87 -25.31 4.56
CA GLN A 118 20.50 -24.01 4.43
C GLN A 118 20.83 -23.45 5.82
N GLY A 119 22.10 -23.11 6.05
CA GLY A 119 22.53 -22.43 7.27
C GLY A 119 22.22 -20.94 7.23
N TYR A 120 21.84 -20.38 8.37
CA TYR A 120 21.56 -18.96 8.57
C TYR A 120 22.29 -18.46 9.83
N ILE A 121 22.67 -17.18 9.78
CA ILE A 121 23.16 -16.43 10.93
C ILE A 121 22.32 -15.16 11.07
N GLY A 122 21.62 -15.02 12.19
CA GLY A 122 21.00 -13.78 12.62
C GLY A 122 22.02 -13.01 13.47
N VAL A 123 22.18 -11.72 13.21
CA VAL A 123 23.06 -10.85 13.98
C VAL A 123 22.23 -9.70 14.54
N THR A 124 22.22 -9.56 15.86
CA THR A 124 21.50 -8.47 16.55
C THR A 124 22.48 -7.68 17.41
N CYS A 125 22.50 -6.37 17.21
CA CYS A 125 23.32 -5.43 17.98
C CYS A 125 22.44 -4.67 18.97
N TYR A 126 22.89 -4.55 20.21
CA TYR A 126 22.34 -3.70 21.26
C TYR A 126 23.40 -2.67 21.63
N TRP A 127 23.06 -1.38 21.61
CA TRP A 127 23.95 -0.27 21.94
C TRP A 127 23.17 0.81 22.70
#